data_AF-A0A3D5JTT8-F1
#
_entry.id   AF-A0A3D5JTT8-F1
#
_cell.length_a   1.000
_cell.length_b   1.000
_cell.length_c   1.000
_cell.angle_alpha   90.00
_cell.angle_beta   90.00
_cell.angle_gamma   90.00
#
_symmetry.space_group_name_H-M   'P 1'
#
loop_
_entity.id
_entity.type
_entity.pdbx_description
1 polymer ?
#
loop_
_entity_poly.entity_id
_entity_poly.type
_entity_poly.pdbx_seq_one_letter_code
_entity_poly.pdbx_strand_id
1 'polypeptide(L)'
;MNLQRIKVLLASSLLALALTPMASAQTRDTTAMLQESVAKAVACRGEFGNDWDQVVREALDSLESHLLEQDPDMSKVDLDVVYTEALEGGKTMPMTQELRAYCQQAMAAGG
;
A
#
# COMPACT_ATOMS: atom_id res chain seq x y z
N MET A 1 34.92 -0.54 -59.62
CA MET A 1 33.78 -0.18 -58.75
C MET A 1 33.52 -1.40 -57.86
N ASN A 2 34.01 -1.40 -56.62
CA ASN A 2 33.31 -0.93 -55.42
C ASN A 2 32.03 -1.75 -55.15
N LEU A 3 31.83 -2.46 -54.04
CA LEU A 3 32.48 -2.47 -52.73
C LEU A 3 32.40 -3.88 -52.13
N GLN A 4 33.54 -4.32 -51.62
CA GLN A 4 33.69 -5.45 -50.72
C GLN A 4 33.35 -5.03 -49.27
N ARG A 5 32.81 -5.99 -48.51
CA ARG A 5 32.97 -6.16 -47.05
C ARG A 5 32.29 -5.13 -46.14
N ILE A 6 31.12 -5.47 -45.59
CA ILE A 6 30.86 -5.19 -44.17
C ILE A 6 30.21 -6.43 -43.55
N LYS A 7 30.84 -6.87 -42.47
CA LYS A 7 30.63 -8.12 -41.76
C LYS A 7 29.32 -8.07 -40.99
N VAL A 8 28.69 -9.25 -40.94
CA VAL A 8 27.53 -9.60 -40.14
C VAL A 8 27.67 -9.07 -38.71
N LEU A 9 26.63 -8.33 -38.33
CA LEU A 9 26.25 -7.97 -36.97
C LEU A 9 26.26 -9.20 -36.06
N LEU A 10 26.73 -9.06 -34.81
CA LEU A 10 25.83 -8.97 -33.66
C LEU A 10 26.63 -9.05 -32.36
N ALA A 11 26.35 -8.08 -31.50
CA ALA A 11 26.80 -7.94 -30.14
C ALA A 11 26.69 -9.26 -29.36
N SER A 12 27.83 -9.74 -28.87
CA SER A 12 27.89 -10.73 -27.80
C SER A 12 28.82 -10.16 -26.74
N SER A 13 28.23 -9.46 -25.77
CA SER A 13 28.67 -9.32 -24.37
C SER A 13 28.06 -8.06 -23.73
N LEU A 14 26.77 -8.11 -23.41
CA LEU A 14 26.20 -7.35 -22.29
C LEU A 14 25.23 -8.28 -21.54
N LEU A 15 25.77 -9.37 -21.00
CA LEU A 15 25.09 -10.14 -19.97
C LEU A 15 25.63 -9.66 -18.62
N ALA A 16 25.23 -8.46 -18.21
CA ALA A 16 25.52 -7.96 -16.88
C ALA A 16 24.44 -6.95 -16.47
N LEU A 17 23.65 -7.37 -15.47
CA LEU A 17 22.84 -6.54 -14.58
C LEU A 17 21.64 -5.82 -15.21
N ALA A 18 20.68 -6.58 -15.75
CA ALA A 18 19.29 -6.23 -15.50
C ALA A 18 18.90 -6.77 -14.11
N LEU A 19 19.45 -6.16 -13.06
CA LEU A 19 18.89 -6.30 -11.71
C LEU A 19 17.54 -5.60 -11.75
N THR A 20 16.53 -6.41 -12.02
CA THR A 20 15.13 -6.27 -11.62
C THR A 20 14.86 -5.08 -10.69
N PRO A 21 14.30 -3.97 -11.20
CA PRO A 21 13.52 -3.07 -10.36
C PRO A 21 12.11 -3.65 -10.23
N MET A 22 11.97 -4.87 -9.71
CA MET A 22 10.66 -5.48 -9.44
C MET A 22 10.35 -5.60 -7.96
N ALA A 23 11.29 -5.29 -7.07
CA ALA A 23 11.06 -5.32 -5.63
C ALA A 23 10.46 -4.02 -5.06
N SER A 24 10.41 -2.92 -5.82
CA SER A 24 9.98 -1.61 -5.33
C SER A 24 8.58 -1.17 -5.79
N ALA A 25 7.93 -1.94 -6.66
CA ALA A 25 6.56 -1.66 -7.11
C ALA A 25 5.50 -2.32 -6.19
N GLN A 26 5.68 -3.61 -5.84
CA GLN A 26 4.78 -4.36 -4.95
C GLN A 26 4.72 -3.79 -3.52
N THR A 27 5.85 -3.25 -3.07
CA THR A 27 6.04 -2.72 -1.72
C THR A 27 5.29 -1.40 -1.53
N ARG A 28 5.31 -0.51 -2.54
CA ARG A 28 4.48 0.72 -2.52
C ARG A 28 2.99 0.42 -2.64
N ASP A 29 2.64 -0.61 -3.40
CA ASP A 29 1.25 -1.03 -3.60
C ASP A 29 0.64 -1.53 -2.27
N THR A 30 1.42 -2.31 -1.50
CA THR A 30 0.94 -2.87 -0.22
C THR A 30 0.77 -1.80 0.86
N THR A 31 1.70 -0.86 1.00
CA THR A 31 1.56 0.26 1.97
C THR A 31 0.33 1.12 1.66
N ALA A 32 0.10 1.46 0.38
CA ALA A 32 -1.07 2.23 -0.03
C ALA A 32 -2.39 1.49 0.27
N MET A 33 -2.43 0.17 0.02
CA MET A 33 -3.59 -0.66 0.37
C MET A 33 -3.86 -0.70 1.88
N LEU A 34 -2.81 -0.78 2.71
CA LEU A 34 -2.96 -0.78 4.17
C LEU A 34 -3.42 0.59 4.69
N GLN A 35 -2.90 1.69 4.15
CA GLN A 35 -3.39 3.04 4.45
C GLN A 35 -4.85 3.22 4.03
N GLU A 36 -5.24 2.70 2.86
CA GLU A 36 -6.62 2.71 2.41
C GLU A 36 -7.52 1.87 3.33
N SER A 37 -7.04 0.72 3.81
CA SER A 37 -7.74 -0.11 4.80
C SER A 37 -8.02 0.64 6.10
N VAL A 38 -7.02 1.35 6.64
CA VAL A 38 -7.17 2.23 7.81
C VAL A 38 -8.21 3.32 7.53
N ALA A 39 -8.11 4.00 6.38
CA ALA A 39 -9.03 5.06 6.02
C ALA A 39 -10.48 4.56 5.93
N LYS A 40 -10.71 3.41 5.28
CA LYS A 40 -12.03 2.77 5.21
C LYS A 40 -12.55 2.38 6.59
N ALA A 41 -11.73 1.78 7.44
CA ALA A 41 -12.13 1.42 8.80
C ALA A 41 -12.54 2.65 9.63
N VAL A 42 -11.81 3.76 9.51
CA VAL A 42 -12.15 5.02 10.18
C VAL A 42 -13.44 5.63 9.61
N ALA A 43 -13.64 5.58 8.30
CA ALA A 43 -14.88 6.04 7.69
C ALA A 43 -16.09 5.21 8.17
N CYS A 44 -15.94 3.88 8.21
CA CYS A 44 -16.95 2.98 8.75
C CYS A 44 -17.22 3.25 10.25
N ARG A 45 -16.18 3.50 11.05
CA ARG A 45 -16.31 3.93 12.45
C ARG A 45 -17.12 5.22 12.59
N GLY A 46 -16.93 6.19 11.69
CA GLY A 46 -17.70 7.44 11.69
C GLY A 46 -19.20 7.22 11.51
N GLU A 47 -19.60 6.22 10.72
CA GLU A 47 -21.02 5.90 10.43
C GLU A 47 -21.63 4.92 11.45
N PHE A 48 -20.90 3.87 11.81
CA PHE A 48 -21.40 2.74 12.60
C PHE A 48 -20.99 2.77 14.08
N GLY A 49 -20.12 3.71 14.46
CA GLY A 49 -19.72 3.91 15.85
C GLY A 49 -18.64 2.95 16.34
N ASN A 50 -18.61 2.73 17.66
CA ASN A 50 -17.49 2.13 18.38
C ASN A 50 -17.23 0.65 18.05
N ASP A 51 -18.15 -0.04 17.38
CA ASP A 51 -17.97 -1.43 16.94
C ASP A 51 -16.76 -1.58 15.98
N TRP A 52 -16.35 -0.47 15.35
CA TRP A 52 -15.19 -0.39 14.48
C TRP A 52 -13.89 0.02 15.17
N ASP A 53 -13.92 0.37 16.47
CA ASP A 53 -12.71 0.79 17.20
C ASP A 53 -11.62 -0.28 17.16
N GLN A 54 -12.02 -1.55 17.26
CA GLN A 54 -11.09 -2.69 17.16
C GLN A 54 -10.53 -2.82 15.74
N VAL A 55 -11.38 -2.74 14.71
CA VAL A 55 -10.95 -2.86 13.30
C VAL A 55 -9.98 -1.75 12.92
N VAL A 56 -10.22 -0.51 13.37
CA VAL A 56 -9.28 0.60 13.16
C VAL A 56 -7.94 0.32 13.83
N ARG A 57 -7.93 -0.22 15.05
CA ARG A 57 -6.70 -0.57 15.76
C ARG A 57 -5.92 -1.66 15.03
N GLU A 58 -6.58 -2.75 14.65
CA GLU A 58 -5.96 -3.86 13.91
C GLU A 58 -5.39 -3.41 12.56
N ALA A 59 -6.09 -2.50 11.86
CA ALA A 59 -5.59 -1.93 10.61
C ALA A 59 -4.34 -1.06 10.82
N LEU A 60 -4.30 -0.27 11.90
CA LEU A 60 -3.12 0.51 12.28
C LEU A 60 -1.94 -0.38 12.69
N ASP A 61 -2.18 -1.40 13.51
CA ASP A 61 -1.14 -2.35 13.94
C ASP A 61 -0.55 -3.12 12.73
N SER A 62 -1.39 -3.46 11.75
CA SER A 62 -0.96 -4.09 10.49
C SER A 62 -0.12 -3.14 9.63
N LEU A 63 -0.50 -1.87 9.56
CA LEU A 63 0.27 -0.84 8.86
C LEU A 63 1.61 -0.59 9.57
N GLU A 64 1.63 -0.50 10.90
CA GLU A 64 2.84 -0.37 11.71
C GLU A 64 3.81 -1.50 11.44
N SER A 65 3.33 -2.74 11.59
CA SER A 65 4.15 -3.93 11.42
C SER A 65 4.76 -3.96 10.02
N HIS A 66 3.97 -3.64 9.00
CA HIS A 66 4.46 -3.60 7.62
C HIS A 66 5.52 -2.51 7.38
N LEU A 67 5.32 -1.31 7.93
CA LEU A 67 6.27 -0.20 7.78
C LEU A 67 7.59 -0.51 8.48
N LEU A 68 7.53 -1.07 9.70
CA LEU A 68 8.71 -1.48 10.45
C LEU A 68 9.42 -2.70 9.83
N GLU A 69 8.70 -3.59 9.16
CA GLU A 69 9.31 -4.67 8.36
C GLU A 69 10.08 -4.13 7.14
N GLN A 70 9.55 -3.07 6.49
CA GLN A 70 10.21 -2.44 5.35
C GLN A 70 11.39 -1.56 5.78
N ASP A 71 11.25 -0.83 6.88
CA ASP A 71 12.23 0.08 7.45
C ASP A 71 12.26 -0.04 8.98
N PRO A 72 13.08 -0.97 9.51
CA PRO A 72 13.18 -1.22 10.95
C PRO A 72 13.69 -0.02 11.77
N ASP A 73 14.36 0.92 11.11
CA ASP A 73 14.93 2.13 11.73
C ASP A 73 13.98 3.34 11.60
N MET A 74 12.77 3.14 11.06
CA MET A 74 11.78 4.20 10.92
C MET A 74 11.51 4.86 12.26
N SER A 75 11.57 6.20 12.28
CA SER A 75 11.35 6.92 13.52
C SER A 75 9.88 6.89 13.92
N LYS A 76 9.61 6.92 15.22
CA LYS A 76 8.24 7.07 15.73
C LYS A 76 7.52 8.30 15.15
N VAL A 77 8.26 9.39 14.90
CA VAL A 77 7.69 10.61 14.33
C VAL A 77 7.18 10.36 12.91
N ASP A 78 7.92 9.58 12.11
CA ASP A 78 7.52 9.25 10.74
C ASP A 78 6.30 8.31 10.71
N LEU A 79 6.25 7.32 11.61
CA LEU A 79 5.07 6.47 11.81
C LEU A 79 3.85 7.30 12.20
N ASP A 80 3.99 8.22 13.16
CA ASP A 80 2.90 9.08 13.62
C ASP A 80 2.37 9.98 12.50
N VAL A 81 3.23 10.47 11.60
CA VAL A 81 2.82 11.21 10.39
C VAL A 81 1.98 10.32 9.48
N VAL A 82 2.46 9.12 9.18
CA VAL A 82 1.74 8.16 8.32
C VAL A 82 0.37 7.78 8.89
N TYR A 83 0.28 7.55 10.20
CA TYR A 83 -1.00 7.28 10.85
C TYR A 83 -1.93 8.48 10.79
N THR A 84 -1.42 9.67 11.05
CA THR A 84 -2.22 10.89 11.01
C THR A 84 -2.82 11.08 9.62
N GLU A 85 -2.03 10.90 8.56
CA GLU A 85 -2.51 10.98 7.18
C GLU A 85 -3.60 9.94 6.88
N ALA A 86 -3.40 8.68 7.27
CA ALA A 86 -4.40 7.63 7.05
C ALA A 86 -5.71 7.87 7.82
N LEU A 87 -5.60 8.32 9.08
CA LEU A 87 -6.74 8.64 9.93
C LEU A 87 -7.53 9.85 9.39
N GLU A 88 -6.85 10.92 8.99
CA GLU A 88 -7.49 12.09 8.37
C GLU A 88 -8.11 11.75 7.00
N GLY A 89 -7.46 10.89 6.23
CA GLY A 89 -8.02 10.33 5.00
C GLY A 89 -9.36 9.64 5.24
N GLY A 90 -9.46 8.84 6.30
CA GLY A 90 -10.71 8.18 6.68
C GLY A 90 -11.80 9.14 7.17
N LYS A 91 -11.45 10.17 7.95
CA LYS A 91 -12.41 11.19 8.44
C LYS A 91 -13.02 12.02 7.32
N THR A 92 -12.26 12.24 6.25
CA THR A 92 -12.68 13.04 5.09
C THR A 92 -13.28 12.19 3.96
N MET A 93 -13.19 10.87 4.06
CA MET A 93 -13.72 9.93 3.08
C MET A 93 -15.27 9.95 3.09
N PRO A 94 -15.92 10.19 1.93
CA PRO A 94 -17.37 10.17 1.85
C PRO A 94 -17.90 8.74 1.99
N MET A 95 -18.93 8.55 2.82
CA MET A 95 -19.63 7.28 2.97
C MET A 95 -20.53 6.96 1.75
N THR A 96 -19.92 6.41 0.70
CA THR A 96 -20.65 5.95 -0.50
C THR A 96 -21.49 4.71 -0.21
N GLN A 97 -22.42 4.37 -1.10
CA GLN A 97 -23.20 3.13 -0.95
C GLN A 97 -22.31 1.87 -0.97
N GLU A 98 -21.26 1.88 -1.81
CA GLU A 98 -20.29 0.78 -1.90
C GLU A 98 -19.50 0.64 -0.60
N LEU A 99 -19.01 1.75 -0.03
CA LEU A 99 -18.29 1.74 1.22
C LEU A 99 -19.20 1.27 2.37
N ARG A 100 -20.44 1.75 2.40
CA ARG A 100 -21.43 1.29 3.40
C ARG A 100 -21.67 -0.22 3.31
N ALA A 101 -21.83 -0.75 2.09
CA ALA A 101 -22.02 -2.19 1.87
C ALA A 101 -20.78 -2.98 2.31
N TYR A 102 -19.58 -2.49 2.01
CA TYR A 102 -18.33 -3.06 2.52
C TYR A 102 -18.32 -3.11 4.05
N CYS A 103 -18.64 -2.00 4.73
CA CYS A 103 -18.65 -1.96 6.19
C CYS A 103 -19.64 -3.00 6.76
N GLN A 104 -20.86 -3.05 6.21
CA GLN A 104 -21.89 -3.99 6.67
C GLN A 104 -21.46 -5.46 6.47
N GLN A 105 -20.82 -5.77 5.34
CA GLN A 105 -20.31 -7.12 5.06
C GLN A 105 -19.15 -7.48 6.00
N ALA A 106 -18.22 -6.56 6.25
CA ALA A 106 -17.08 -6.79 7.14
C ALA A 106 -17.56 -7.14 8.56
N MET A 107 -18.55 -6.42 9.09
CA MET A 107 -19.13 -6.72 10.40
C MET A 107 -19.92 -8.02 10.42
N ALA A 108 -20.64 -8.34 9.34
CA ALA A 108 -21.38 -9.61 9.24
C ALA A 108 -20.46 -10.83 9.15
N ALA A 109 -19.23 -10.67 8.64
CA ALA A 109 -18.23 -11.73 8.54
C ALA A 109 -17.41 -11.93 9.84
N GLY A 110 -17.45 -10.96 10.76
CA GLY A 110 -16.67 -10.95 12.01
C GLY A 110 -17.49 -11.07 13.30
N GLY A 111 -18.78 -11.43 13.21
CA GLY A 111 -19.69 -11.62 14.35
C GLY A 111 -19.78 -13.07 14.83
#